data_AF-A0A940I5J5-F1
#
_entry.id   AF-A0A940I5J5-F1
#
_cell.length_a   1.000
_cell.length_b   1.000
_cell.length_c   1.000
_cell.angle_alpha   90.00
_cell.angle_beta   90.00
_cell.angle_gamma   90.00
#
_symmetry.space_group_name_H-M   'P 1'
#
loop_
_entity.id
_entity.type
_entity.pdbx_description
1 polymer ?
#
loop_
_entity_poly.entity_id
_entity_poly.type
_entity_poly.pdbx_seq_one_letter_code
_entity_poly.pdbx_strand_id
1 'polypeptide(L)'
;MSDLKKFTKYFRTLIWDNKEKVRFSIYLIATLLSVGLSSVTSIYIKKLVDEGIFGKNLENLCIYSLITLALWIFAIIFSLGASYLLRMLRNSVEYSLKISLLEKFLSNKHISEKPSGYYLSRIYNEPEILIDGLINTSSGLILSLIWVILGFTIGFYIAPKLCLFIIPFIIINIIINYKIGDKYKILFKQRSEENAKVEGF
;
A
#
# COMPACT_ATOMS: atom_id res chain seq x y z
N MET A 1 -4.12 21.84 -14.18
CA MET A 1 -5.12 21.06 -13.40
C MET A 1 -4.34 20.08 -12.54
N SER A 2 -4.30 20.25 -11.21
CA SER A 2 -3.33 19.52 -10.37
C SER A 2 -3.48 18.02 -10.50
N ASP A 3 -2.36 17.29 -10.55
CA ASP A 3 -2.33 15.84 -10.74
C ASP A 3 -3.16 15.09 -9.70
N LEU A 4 -3.29 15.68 -8.50
CA LEU A 4 -4.16 15.21 -7.44
C LEU A 4 -5.64 15.17 -7.86
N LYS A 5 -6.15 16.19 -8.58
CA LYS A 5 -7.53 16.20 -9.08
C LYS A 5 -7.78 15.14 -10.16
N LYS A 6 -6.76 14.84 -10.98
CA LYS A 6 -6.84 13.74 -11.96
C LYS A 6 -6.88 12.40 -11.22
N PHE A 7 -5.99 12.21 -10.26
CA PHE A 7 -5.94 11.01 -9.42
C PHE A 7 -7.28 10.74 -8.73
N THR A 8 -7.84 11.73 -8.03
CA THR A 8 -9.12 11.55 -7.34
C THR A 8 -10.27 11.27 -8.30
N LYS A 9 -10.27 11.89 -9.48
CA LYS A 9 -11.26 11.59 -10.53
C LYS A 9 -11.15 10.13 -10.98
N TYR A 10 -9.97 9.65 -11.34
CA TYR A 10 -9.78 8.27 -11.80
C TYR A 10 -10.07 7.25 -10.71
N PHE A 11 -9.61 7.50 -9.49
CA PHE A 11 -9.90 6.64 -8.33
C PHE A 11 -11.41 6.55 -8.11
N ARG A 12 -12.10 7.68 -8.11
CA ARG A 12 -13.55 7.73 -7.93
C ARG A 12 -14.29 6.98 -9.05
N THR A 13 -13.95 7.25 -10.31
CA THR A 13 -14.64 6.64 -11.46
C THR A 13 -14.38 5.13 -11.58
N LEU A 14 -13.15 4.67 -11.34
CA LEU A 14 -12.78 3.27 -11.57
C LEU A 14 -13.09 2.37 -10.37
N ILE A 15 -13.00 2.89 -9.15
CA ILE A 15 -13.10 2.10 -7.92
C ILE A 15 -14.39 2.43 -7.16
N TRP A 16 -14.63 3.71 -6.86
CA TRP A 16 -15.69 4.09 -5.91
C TRP A 16 -17.10 4.13 -6.51
N ASP A 17 -17.25 4.60 -7.74
CA ASP A 17 -18.54 4.74 -8.42
C ASP A 17 -18.91 3.47 -9.20
N ASN A 18 -18.06 2.44 -9.18
CA ASN A 18 -18.24 1.18 -9.90
C ASN A 18 -18.58 0.01 -8.95
N LYS A 19 -18.87 -1.17 -9.50
CA LYS A 19 -19.14 -2.43 -8.75
C LYS A 19 -18.00 -2.84 -7.82
N GLU A 20 -16.80 -2.31 -8.06
CA GLU A 20 -15.59 -2.59 -7.30
C GLU A 20 -15.54 -1.92 -5.90
N LYS A 21 -16.42 -0.96 -5.61
CA LYS A 21 -16.50 -0.29 -4.30
C LYS A 21 -16.61 -1.27 -3.14
N VAL A 22 -17.44 -2.30 -3.30
CA VAL A 22 -17.66 -3.31 -2.24
C VAL A 22 -16.36 -4.06 -1.94
N ARG A 23 -15.63 -4.48 -2.98
CA ARG A 23 -14.36 -5.19 -2.82
C ARG A 23 -13.30 -4.31 -2.17
N PHE A 24 -13.23 -3.03 -2.57
CA PHE A 24 -12.32 -2.08 -1.94
C PHE A 24 -12.67 -1.82 -0.47
N SER A 25 -13.95 -1.68 -0.12
CA SER A 25 -14.37 -1.54 1.29
C SER A 25 -14.04 -2.77 2.13
N ILE A 26 -14.27 -3.98 1.60
CA ILE A 26 -13.92 -5.22 2.32
C ILE A 26 -12.39 -5.31 2.49
N TYR A 27 -11.61 -4.93 1.48
CA TYR A 27 -10.16 -4.81 1.58
C TYR A 27 -9.73 -3.87 2.72
N LEU A 28 -10.34 -2.68 2.82
CA LEU A 28 -10.03 -1.72 3.89
C LEU A 28 -10.36 -2.28 5.28
N ILE A 29 -11.51 -2.93 5.43
CA ILE A 29 -11.93 -3.54 6.70
C ILE A 29 -10.97 -4.68 7.08
N ALA A 30 -10.64 -5.57 6.15
CA ALA A 30 -9.69 -6.66 6.39
C ALA A 30 -8.30 -6.12 6.78
N THR A 31 -7.88 -5.03 6.13
CA THR A 31 -6.62 -4.35 6.46
C THR A 31 -6.65 -3.77 7.87
N LEU A 32 -7.72 -3.05 8.24
CA LEU A 32 -7.89 -2.51 9.59
C LEU A 32 -7.89 -3.60 10.66
N LEU A 33 -8.57 -4.72 10.41
CA LEU A 33 -8.56 -5.86 11.32
C LEU A 33 -7.17 -6.48 11.44
N SER A 34 -6.47 -6.69 10.33
CA SER A 34 -5.10 -7.23 10.34
C SER A 34 -4.16 -6.35 11.17
N VAL A 35 -4.11 -5.04 10.87
CA VAL A 35 -3.23 -4.11 11.58
C VAL A 35 -3.68 -3.96 13.04
N GLY A 36 -4.98 -3.92 13.31
CA GLY A 36 -5.55 -3.87 14.65
C GLY A 36 -5.20 -5.10 15.51
N LEU A 37 -5.20 -6.30 14.93
CA LEU A 37 -4.79 -7.52 15.63
C LEU A 37 -3.28 -7.54 15.90
N SER A 38 -2.44 -7.17 14.93
CA SER A 38 -0.99 -7.03 15.14
C SER A 38 -0.67 -6.00 16.23
N SER A 39 -1.44 -4.92 16.24
CA SER A 39 -1.42 -3.87 17.24
C SER A 39 -1.74 -4.38 18.64
N VAL A 40 -2.85 -5.11 18.81
CA VAL A 40 -3.23 -5.73 20.09
C VAL A 40 -2.20 -6.78 20.54
N THR A 41 -1.61 -7.52 19.60
CA THR A 41 -0.54 -8.50 19.88
C THR A 41 0.62 -7.83 20.66
N SER A 42 0.98 -6.60 20.30
CA SER A 42 2.05 -5.85 20.99
C SER A 42 1.73 -5.57 22.47
N ILE A 43 0.45 -5.38 22.82
CA ILE A 43 0.02 -5.19 24.21
C ILE A 43 0.16 -6.49 25.00
N TYR A 44 -0.21 -7.62 24.39
CA TYR A 44 -0.07 -8.94 25.04
C TYR A 44 1.39 -9.38 25.17
N ILE A 45 2.26 -9.00 24.24
CA ILE A 45 3.71 -9.20 24.40
C ILE A 45 4.21 -8.47 25.65
N LYS A 46 3.78 -7.23 25.89
CA LYS A 46 4.12 -6.50 27.12
C LYS A 46 3.67 -7.28 28.37
N LYS A 47 2.40 -7.71 28.40
CA LYS A 47 1.86 -8.49 29.54
C LYS A 47 2.58 -9.82 29.75
N LEU A 48 2.94 -10.51 28.66
CA LEU A 48 3.72 -11.75 28.70
C LEU A 48 5.07 -11.52 29.38
N VAL A 49 5.76 -10.43 29.05
CA VAL A 49 7.05 -10.07 29.64
C VAL A 49 6.88 -9.64 31.10
N ASP A 50 5.97 -8.71 31.38
CA ASP A 50 5.80 -8.11 32.71
C ASP A 50 5.23 -9.12 33.73
N GLU A 51 4.14 -9.79 33.40
CA GLU A 51 3.41 -10.67 34.33
C GLU A 51 3.87 -12.13 34.25
N GLY A 52 4.29 -12.59 33.06
CA GLY A 52 4.77 -13.95 32.87
C GLY A 52 6.24 -14.12 33.28
N ILE A 53 7.14 -13.38 32.62
CA ILE A 53 8.59 -13.53 32.82
C ILE A 53 9.03 -12.86 34.13
N PHE A 54 8.77 -11.55 34.29
CA PHE A 54 9.19 -10.83 35.49
C PHE A 54 8.37 -11.21 36.72
N GLY A 55 7.06 -11.42 36.55
CA GLY A 55 6.17 -11.95 37.59
C GLY A 55 6.42 -13.43 37.94
N LYS A 56 7.27 -14.14 37.18
CA LYS A 56 7.58 -15.58 37.33
C LYS A 56 6.34 -16.47 37.41
N ASN A 57 5.24 -16.07 36.78
CA ASN A 57 3.99 -16.82 36.79
C ASN A 57 3.87 -17.62 35.49
N LEU A 58 4.10 -18.94 35.59
CA LEU A 58 4.05 -19.86 34.46
C LEU A 58 2.66 -19.98 33.82
N GLU A 59 1.60 -19.83 34.60
CA GLU A 59 0.23 -19.87 34.11
C GLU A 59 -0.05 -18.68 33.19
N ASN A 60 0.25 -17.46 33.67
CA ASN A 60 0.10 -16.24 32.89
C ASN A 60 1.00 -16.25 31.65
N LEU A 61 2.21 -16.81 31.76
CA LEU A 61 3.13 -16.95 30.64
C LEU A 61 2.52 -17.85 29.54
N CYS A 62 1.95 -18.99 29.92
CA CYS A 62 1.31 -19.91 28.97
C CYS A 62 0.08 -19.28 28.31
N ILE A 63 -0.80 -18.66 29.11
CA ILE A 63 -2.02 -18.00 28.63
C ILE A 63 -1.70 -16.87 27.65
N TYR A 64 -0.81 -15.94 28.03
CA TYR A 64 -0.47 -14.82 27.16
C TYR A 64 0.30 -15.26 25.91
N SER A 65 1.11 -16.31 25.99
CA SER A 65 1.78 -16.89 24.82
C SER A 65 0.76 -17.44 23.81
N LEU A 66 -0.21 -18.25 24.29
CA LEU A 66 -1.27 -18.80 23.43
C LEU A 66 -2.14 -17.70 22.81
N ILE A 67 -2.52 -16.68 23.58
CA ILE A 67 -3.29 -15.54 23.07
C ILE A 67 -2.50 -14.77 22.01
N THR A 68 -1.22 -14.48 22.28
CA THR A 68 -0.34 -13.77 21.33
C THR A 68 -0.20 -14.54 20.03
N LEU A 69 0.00 -15.86 20.11
CA LEU A 69 0.11 -16.74 18.95
C LEU A 69 -1.20 -16.76 18.15
N ALA A 70 -2.34 -16.90 18.82
CA ALA A 70 -3.66 -16.87 18.16
C ALA A 70 -3.90 -15.53 17.44
N LEU A 71 -3.67 -14.41 18.11
CA LEU A 71 -3.81 -13.07 17.52
C LEU A 71 -2.90 -12.88 16.30
N TRP A 72 -1.67 -13.38 16.37
CA TRP A 72 -0.73 -13.31 15.26
C TRP A 72 -1.20 -14.13 14.05
N ILE A 73 -1.69 -15.36 14.27
CA ILE A 73 -2.29 -16.18 13.21
C ILE A 73 -3.46 -15.45 12.55
N PHE A 74 -4.39 -14.92 13.35
CA PHE A 74 -5.53 -14.17 12.78
C PHE A 74 -5.07 -12.93 12.01
N ALA A 75 -4.09 -12.18 12.54
CA ALA A 75 -3.54 -11.03 11.84
C ALA A 75 -2.95 -11.40 10.47
N ILE A 76 -2.25 -12.53 10.38
CA ILE A 76 -1.72 -13.08 9.11
C ILE A 76 -2.86 -13.46 8.17
N ILE A 77 -3.88 -14.18 8.65
CA ILE A 77 -5.02 -14.59 7.83
C ILE A 77 -5.71 -13.36 7.21
N PHE A 78 -5.98 -12.32 8.02
CA PHE A 78 -6.57 -11.09 7.52
C PHE A 78 -5.64 -10.32 6.58
N SER A 79 -4.33 -10.34 6.82
CA SER A 79 -3.33 -9.71 5.93
C SER A 79 -3.30 -10.38 4.56
N LEU A 80 -3.30 -11.72 4.54
CA LEU A 80 -3.36 -12.51 3.31
C LEU A 80 -4.70 -12.30 2.58
N GLY A 81 -5.81 -12.30 3.32
CA GLY A 81 -7.14 -12.01 2.78
C GLY A 81 -7.21 -10.62 2.15
N ALA A 82 -6.70 -9.58 2.83
CA ALA A 82 -6.61 -8.22 2.29
C ALA A 82 -5.74 -8.18 1.03
N SER A 83 -4.58 -8.83 1.03
CA SER A 83 -3.68 -8.90 -0.12
C SER A 83 -4.34 -9.59 -1.32
N TYR A 84 -5.10 -10.66 -1.08
CA TYR A 84 -5.87 -11.36 -2.12
C TYR A 84 -6.98 -10.48 -2.70
N LEU A 85 -7.77 -9.82 -1.84
CA LEU A 85 -8.82 -8.90 -2.27
C LEU A 85 -8.28 -7.73 -3.10
N LEU A 86 -7.12 -7.18 -2.71
CA LEU A 86 -6.47 -6.11 -3.46
C LEU A 86 -6.01 -6.57 -4.84
N ARG A 87 -5.47 -7.80 -4.96
CA ARG A 87 -5.11 -8.40 -6.25
C ARG A 87 -6.34 -8.65 -7.13
N MET A 88 -7.43 -9.16 -6.56
CA MET A 88 -8.68 -9.34 -7.29
C MET A 88 -9.23 -8.01 -7.81
N LEU A 89 -9.21 -6.97 -6.97
CA LEU A 89 -9.61 -5.61 -7.35
C LEU A 89 -8.75 -5.09 -8.50
N ARG A 90 -7.42 -5.21 -8.38
CA ARG A 90 -6.45 -4.82 -9.44
C ARG A 90 -6.81 -5.47 -10.77
N ASN A 91 -6.93 -6.80 -10.77
CA ASN A 91 -7.18 -7.57 -11.97
C ASN A 91 -8.55 -7.25 -12.60
N SER A 92 -9.58 -7.01 -11.77
CA SER A 92 -10.93 -6.68 -12.25
C SER A 92 -10.95 -5.32 -12.96
N VAL A 93 -10.32 -4.30 -12.35
CA VAL A 93 -10.21 -2.96 -12.94
C VAL A 93 -9.36 -3.01 -14.21
N GLU A 94 -8.27 -3.77 -14.21
CA GLU A 94 -7.40 -3.95 -15.38
C GLU A 94 -8.13 -4.56 -16.55
N TYR A 95 -8.86 -5.64 -16.31
CA TYR A 95 -9.63 -6.32 -17.33
C TYR A 95 -10.73 -5.41 -17.90
N SER A 96 -11.46 -4.70 -17.04
CA SER A 96 -12.51 -3.77 -17.47
C SER A 96 -11.96 -2.61 -18.33
N LEU A 97 -10.80 -2.06 -17.97
CA LEU A 97 -10.14 -1.02 -18.75
C LEU A 97 -9.68 -1.54 -20.11
N LYS A 98 -9.04 -2.71 -20.15
CA LYS A 98 -8.57 -3.32 -21.41
C LYS A 98 -9.74 -3.58 -22.36
N ILE A 99 -10.86 -4.11 -21.88
CA ILE A 99 -12.07 -4.30 -22.69
C ILE A 99 -12.60 -2.97 -23.22
N SER A 100 -12.76 -1.96 -22.36
CA SER A 100 -13.32 -0.68 -22.80
C SER A 100 -12.45 0.02 -23.84
N LEU A 101 -11.12 -0.11 -23.72
CA LEU A 101 -10.18 0.40 -24.73
C LEU A 101 -10.24 -0.41 -26.03
N LEU A 102 -10.37 -1.73 -25.95
CA LEU A 102 -10.50 -2.61 -27.11
C LEU A 102 -11.80 -2.34 -27.88
N GLU A 103 -12.92 -2.17 -27.19
CA GLU A 103 -14.21 -1.83 -27.81
C GLU A 103 -14.16 -0.47 -28.52
N LYS A 104 -13.52 0.53 -27.90
CA LYS A 104 -13.30 1.84 -28.52
C LYS A 104 -12.35 1.78 -29.71
N PHE A 105 -11.35 0.91 -29.65
CA PHE A 105 -10.46 0.66 -30.78
C PHE A 105 -11.26 0.07 -31.93
N LEU A 106 -11.95 -1.06 -31.73
CA LEU A 106 -12.71 -1.77 -32.76
C LEU A 106 -13.85 -0.95 -33.39
N SER A 107 -14.48 -0.05 -32.63
CA SER A 107 -15.59 0.79 -33.11
C SER A 107 -15.12 2.01 -33.92
N ASN A 108 -13.85 2.39 -33.86
CA ASN A 108 -13.35 3.59 -34.54
C ASN A 108 -12.89 3.29 -35.96
N LYS A 109 -13.57 3.86 -36.96
CA LYS A 109 -13.16 3.76 -38.38
C LYS A 109 -11.84 4.48 -38.72
N HIS A 110 -11.26 5.24 -37.78
CA HIS A 110 -10.06 6.09 -37.97
C HIS A 110 -8.75 5.42 -37.54
N ILE A 111 -8.70 4.09 -37.39
CA ILE A 111 -7.48 3.35 -36.98
C ILE A 111 -6.35 3.41 -38.04
N SER A 112 -6.59 4.02 -39.20
CA SER A 112 -5.64 4.05 -40.32
C SER A 112 -4.37 4.89 -40.10
N GLU A 113 -4.28 5.71 -39.05
CA GLU A 113 -3.18 6.68 -38.88
C GLU A 113 -1.89 6.11 -38.27
N LYS A 114 -1.93 4.96 -37.58
CA LYS A 114 -0.76 4.33 -36.96
C LYS A 114 -0.79 2.81 -37.11
N PRO A 115 0.37 2.13 -37.09
CA PRO A 115 0.42 0.66 -37.15
C PRO A 115 -0.40 0.04 -36.01
N SER A 116 -1.14 -1.02 -36.31
CA SER A 116 -1.99 -1.72 -35.34
C SER A 116 -1.25 -2.15 -34.08
N GLY A 117 0.03 -2.53 -34.20
CA GLY A 117 0.90 -2.87 -33.07
C GLY A 117 1.12 -1.72 -32.07
N TYR A 118 1.10 -0.45 -32.52
CA TYR A 118 1.21 0.71 -31.63
C TYR A 118 -0.02 0.83 -30.71
N TYR A 119 -1.22 0.66 -31.27
CA TYR A 119 -2.45 0.71 -30.49
C TYR A 119 -2.58 -0.49 -29.56
N LEU A 120 -2.23 -1.69 -30.04
CA LEU A 120 -2.28 -2.89 -29.23
C LEU A 120 -1.36 -2.78 -28.01
N SER A 121 -0.11 -2.31 -28.21
CA SER A 121 0.84 -2.05 -27.12
C SER A 121 0.26 -1.08 -26.08
N ARG A 122 -0.39 0.01 -26.51
CA ARG A 122 -1.01 0.95 -25.57
C ARG A 122 -2.20 0.36 -24.82
N ILE A 123 -3.04 -0.42 -25.49
CA ILE A 123 -4.20 -1.07 -24.85
C ILE A 123 -3.74 -2.03 -23.75
N TYR A 124 -2.64 -2.75 -23.94
CA TYR A 124 -2.15 -3.69 -22.93
C TYR A 124 -1.29 -3.03 -21.85
N ASN A 125 -0.41 -2.09 -22.21
CA ASN A 125 0.61 -1.55 -21.29
C ASN A 125 0.13 -0.32 -20.50
N GLU A 126 -0.65 0.59 -21.11
CA GLU A 126 -1.05 1.83 -20.41
C GLU A 126 -2.00 1.59 -19.22
N PRO A 127 -2.99 0.67 -19.30
CA PRO A 127 -3.84 0.36 -18.16
C PRO A 127 -3.05 -0.18 -16.97
N GLU A 128 -2.04 -1.03 -17.21
CA GLU A 128 -1.20 -1.59 -16.16
C GLU A 128 -0.46 -0.49 -15.39
N ILE A 129 0.19 0.43 -16.11
CA ILE A 129 0.90 1.58 -15.51
C ILE A 129 -0.07 2.46 -14.71
N LEU A 130 -1.25 2.74 -15.28
CA LEU A 130 -2.27 3.56 -14.63
C LEU A 130 -2.79 2.91 -13.35
N ILE A 131 -2.98 1.59 -13.36
CA ILE A 131 -3.48 0.83 -12.22
C ILE A 131 -2.43 0.69 -11.14
N ASP A 132 -1.18 0.41 -11.49
CA ASP A 132 -0.10 0.37 -10.50
C ASP A 132 0.07 1.73 -9.83
N GLY A 133 -0.05 2.81 -10.60
CA GLY A 133 -0.08 4.17 -10.07
C GLY A 133 -1.27 4.45 -9.16
N LEU A 134 -2.48 3.99 -9.50
CA LEU A 134 -3.70 4.28 -8.74
C LEU A 134 -3.91 3.34 -7.56
N ILE A 135 -4.00 2.04 -7.81
CA ILE A 135 -4.39 1.04 -6.82
C ILE A 135 -3.24 0.80 -5.85
N ASN A 136 -2.04 0.43 -6.31
CA ASN A 136 -0.94 0.10 -5.40
C ASN A 136 -0.50 1.32 -4.56
N THR A 137 -0.41 2.50 -5.18
CA THR A 137 -0.06 3.73 -4.45
C THR A 137 -1.14 4.10 -3.44
N SER A 138 -2.43 4.08 -3.82
CA SER A 138 -3.51 4.43 -2.87
C SER A 138 -3.58 3.43 -1.72
N SER A 139 -3.55 2.13 -2.01
CA SER A 139 -3.60 1.09 -1.01
C SER A 139 -2.37 1.13 -0.09
N GLY A 140 -1.19 1.35 -0.67
CA GLY A 140 0.07 1.50 0.06
C GLY A 140 0.02 2.71 1.00
N LEU A 141 -0.40 3.88 0.51
CA LEU A 141 -0.53 5.07 1.33
C LEU A 141 -1.52 4.88 2.48
N ILE A 142 -2.69 4.30 2.21
CA ILE A 142 -3.70 4.03 3.24
C ILE A 142 -3.16 3.06 4.30
N LEU A 143 -2.54 1.96 3.87
CA LEU A 143 -1.93 0.97 4.75
C LEU A 143 -0.85 1.60 5.62
N SER A 144 0.07 2.37 5.03
CA SER A 144 1.13 3.08 5.75
C SER A 144 0.56 4.07 6.77
N LEU A 145 -0.47 4.84 6.41
CA LEU A 145 -1.12 5.77 7.34
C LEU A 145 -1.76 5.04 8.52
N ILE A 146 -2.46 3.93 8.27
CA ILE A 146 -3.05 3.10 9.33
C ILE A 146 -1.97 2.58 10.29
N TRP A 147 -0.87 2.04 9.76
CA TRP A 147 0.26 1.58 10.57
C TRP A 147 0.90 2.68 11.39
N VAL A 148 1.10 3.87 10.80
CA VAL A 148 1.66 5.02 11.51
C VAL A 148 0.73 5.43 12.66
N ILE A 149 -0.57 5.62 12.39
CA ILE A 149 -1.53 6.07 13.41
C ILE A 149 -1.65 5.05 14.54
N LEU A 150 -1.88 3.77 14.23
CA LEU A 150 -2.06 2.73 15.24
C LEU A 150 -0.75 2.44 15.99
N GLY A 151 0.38 2.39 15.28
CA GLY A 151 1.70 2.19 15.85
C GLY A 151 2.08 3.28 16.85
N PHE A 152 1.86 4.56 16.50
CA PHE A 152 2.07 5.66 17.44
C PHE A 152 1.10 5.60 18.62
N THR A 153 -0.19 5.38 18.36
CA THR A 153 -1.21 5.31 19.42
C THR A 153 -0.86 4.24 20.47
N ILE A 154 -0.46 3.06 20.02
CA ILE A 154 -0.11 1.95 20.92
C ILE A 154 1.24 2.15 21.57
N GLY A 155 2.23 2.67 20.85
CA GLY A 155 3.51 3.03 21.42
C GLY A 155 3.35 4.01 22.58
N PHE A 156 2.57 5.08 22.37
CA PHE A 156 2.25 6.06 23.41
C PHE A 156 1.46 5.46 24.58
N TYR A 157 0.56 4.50 24.30
CA TYR A 157 -0.17 3.78 25.35
C TYR A 157 0.73 2.86 26.19
N ILE A 158 1.67 2.15 25.56
CA ILE A 158 2.55 1.18 26.23
C ILE A 158 3.66 1.87 27.01
N ALA A 159 4.36 2.82 26.38
CA ALA A 159 5.56 3.45 26.91
C ALA A 159 5.73 4.89 26.36
N PRO A 160 4.98 5.88 26.90
CA PRO A 160 4.98 7.24 26.36
C PRO A 160 6.35 7.93 26.42
N LYS A 161 7.14 7.66 27.47
CA LYS A 161 8.49 8.23 27.64
C LYS A 161 9.46 7.74 26.55
N LEU A 162 9.40 6.46 26.19
CA LEU A 162 10.22 5.90 25.11
C LEU A 162 9.79 6.45 23.75
N CYS A 163 8.48 6.59 23.50
CA CYS A 163 8.00 7.19 22.27
C CYS A 163 8.46 8.65 22.10
N LEU A 164 8.37 9.48 23.14
CA LEU A 164 8.87 10.86 23.10
C LEU A 164 10.37 10.91 22.83
N PHE A 165 11.14 9.97 23.38
CA PHE A 165 12.58 9.87 23.13
C PHE A 165 12.90 9.50 21.66
N ILE A 166 12.08 8.67 21.02
CA ILE A 166 12.31 8.20 19.63
C ILE A 166 11.92 9.26 18.57
N ILE A 167 10.95 10.13 18.86
CA ILE A 167 10.44 11.13 17.89
C ILE A 167 11.55 12.00 17.26
N PRO A 168 12.51 12.58 18.02
CA PRO A 168 13.61 13.33 17.44
C PRO A 168 14.42 12.54 16.40
N PHE A 169 14.66 11.25 16.65
CA PHE A 169 15.38 10.38 15.71
C PHE A 169 14.59 10.14 14.42
N ILE A 170 13.26 10.02 14.51
CA ILE A 170 12.38 9.94 13.34
C ILE A 170 12.48 11.22 12.51
N ILE A 171 12.43 12.40 13.14
CA ILE A 171 12.54 13.69 12.44
C ILE A 171 13.90 13.81 11.74
N ILE A 172 15.00 13.47 12.44
CA ILE A 172 16.34 13.46 11.85
C ILE A 172 16.40 12.52 10.65
N ASN A 173 15.82 11.32 10.76
CA ASN A 173 15.79 10.35 9.68
C ASN A 173 15.01 10.87 8.46
N ILE A 174 13.88 11.55 8.66
CA ILE A 174 13.11 12.20 7.58
C ILE A 174 13.95 13.28 6.88
N ILE A 175 14.65 14.13 7.63
CA ILE A 175 15.51 15.19 7.07
C ILE A 175 16.65 14.60 6.25
N ILE A 176 17.30 13.54 6.74
CA ILE A 176 18.37 12.84 6.04
C ILE A 176 17.85 12.25 4.73
N ASN A 177 16.72 11.53 4.78
CA ASN A 177 16.12 10.94 3.58
C ASN A 177 15.73 11.99 2.55
N TYR A 178 15.20 13.13 2.97
CA TYR A 178 14.85 14.23 2.07
C TYR A 178 16.10 14.78 1.35
N LYS A 179 17.15 15.10 2.11
CA LYS A 179 18.42 15.61 1.54
C LYS A 179 19.09 14.61 0.59
N ILE A 180 19.05 13.33 0.94
CA ILE A 180 19.62 12.26 0.10
C ILE A 180 18.77 12.09 -1.16
N GLY A 181 17.44 12.09 -1.03
CA GLY A 181 16.52 11.94 -2.15
C GLY A 181 16.70 13.00 -3.23
N ASP A 182 16.95 14.25 -2.86
CA ASP A 182 17.21 15.31 -3.82
C ASP A 182 18.52 15.10 -4.60
N LYS A 183 19.56 14.60 -3.94
CA LYS A 183 20.81 14.21 -4.64
C LYS A 183 20.57 13.05 -5.61
N TYR A 184 19.81 12.04 -5.21
CA TYR A 184 19.48 10.91 -6.09
C TYR A 184 18.69 11.33 -7.32
N LYS A 185 17.76 12.29 -7.21
CA LYS A 185 17.00 12.80 -8.38
C LYS A 185 17.91 13.41 -9.44
N ILE A 186 18.92 14.18 -9.01
CA ILE A 186 19.88 14.81 -9.93
C ILE A 186 20.71 13.73 -10.64
N LEU A 187 21.24 12.77 -9.88
CA LEU A 187 22.03 11.67 -10.44
C LEU A 187 21.22 10.79 -11.39
N PHE A 188 19.95 10.53 -11.06
CA PHE A 188 19.06 9.75 -11.89
C PHE A 188 18.77 10.46 -13.22
N LYS A 189 18.57 11.79 -13.18
CA LYS A 189 18.39 12.60 -14.38
C LYS A 189 19.63 12.57 -15.28
N GLN A 190 20.81 12.75 -14.69
CA GLN A 190 22.08 12.68 -15.43
C GLN A 190 22.28 11.31 -16.10
N ARG A 191 22.03 10.22 -15.37
CA ARG A 191 22.12 8.86 -15.89
C ARG A 191 21.11 8.61 -17.03
N SER A 192 19.89 9.12 -16.88
CA SER A 192 18.86 8.99 -17.92
C SER A 192 19.24 9.76 -19.19
N GLU A 193 19.86 10.94 -19.06
CA GLU A 193 20.35 11.74 -20.19
C GLU A 193 21.55 11.09 -20.88
N GLU A 194 22.47 10.47 -20.12
CA GLU A 194 23.59 9.70 -20.68
C GLU A 194 23.12 8.46 -21.42
N ASN A 195 22.18 7.69 -20.83
CA ASN A 195 21.61 6.51 -21.49
C ASN A 195 20.91 6.89 -22.80
N ALA A 196 20.17 8.00 -22.82
CA ALA A 196 19.51 8.48 -24.05
C ALA A 196 20.52 8.79 -25.18
N LYS A 197 21.70 9.33 -24.84
CA LYS A 197 22.79 9.59 -25.80
C LYS A 197 23.42 8.31 -26.33
N VAL A 198 23.52 7.27 -25.51
CA VAL A 198 24.09 5.97 -25.89
C VAL A 198 23.12 5.14 -26.75
N GLU A 199 21.82 5.22 -26.48
CA GLU A 199 20.77 4.52 -27.22
C GLU A 199 20.42 5.18 -28.57
N GLY A 200 20.96 6.37 -28.86
CA GLY A 200 20.85 7.00 -30.18
C GLY A 200 19.51 7.67 -30.47
N PHE A 201 18.93 8.33 -29.47
CA PHE A 201 17.86 9.33 -29.66
C PHE A 201 18.42 10.76 -29.72
#